data_AF-A0A6N9C0J9-F1
#
_entry.id   AF-A0A6N9C0J9-F1
#
_cell.length_a   1.000
_cell.length_b   1.000
_cell.length_c   1.000
_cell.angle_alpha   90.00
_cell.angle_beta   90.00
_cell.angle_gamma   90.00
#
_symmetry.space_group_name_H-M   'P 1'
#
loop_
_entity.id
_entity.type
_entity.pdbx_description
1 polymer ?
#
loop_
_entity_poly.entity_id
_entity_poly.type
_entity_poly.pdbx_seq_one_letter_code
_entity_poly.pdbx_strand_id
1 'polypeptide(L)'
;MAMRHDEAFKFLFDLPTVCADLLRVAAPGLWPQLEPHSVHNLRVGDSVAADLTRRTGDALCRVDLQAAKLPDGRPAYLVVPVEFQSGDDQGMAERMGEYVSRQLDTLRRQGAIPADDTPPVLPVVVYDGAARWSAPDGLEPLEAHAPPKEAETPKHPTPARRRRSERG
;
A
#
# COMPACT_ATOMS: atom_id res chain seq x y z
N MET A 1 -28.18 -10.83 -2.33
CA MET A 1 -28.62 -9.44 -2.06
C MET A 1 -27.46 -8.46 -1.84
N ALA A 2 -26.19 -8.82 -2.12
CA ALA A 2 -25.02 -7.94 -1.92
C ALA A 2 -24.84 -6.85 -3.01
N MET A 3 -25.29 -7.10 -4.25
CA MET A 3 -25.10 -6.19 -5.40
C MET A 3 -25.61 -4.74 -5.23
N ARG A 4 -26.61 -4.51 -4.36
CA ARG A 4 -27.19 -3.17 -4.14
C ARG A 4 -26.38 -2.31 -3.17
N HIS A 5 -25.56 -2.91 -2.31
CA HIS A 5 -24.75 -2.18 -1.32
C HIS A 5 -23.45 -1.70 -1.94
N ASP A 6 -22.77 -2.55 -2.72
CA ASP A 6 -21.53 -2.22 -3.43
C ASP A 6 -21.66 -0.95 -4.29
N GLU A 7 -22.72 -0.83 -5.10
CA GLU A 7 -22.90 0.33 -5.98
C GLU A 7 -23.18 1.63 -5.21
N ALA A 8 -23.89 1.54 -4.08
CA ALA A 8 -24.18 2.69 -3.23
C ALA A 8 -22.93 3.17 -2.49
N PHE A 9 -22.10 2.26 -1.96
CA PHE A 9 -20.80 2.60 -1.37
C PHE A 9 -19.87 3.21 -2.41
N LYS A 10 -19.82 2.67 -3.63
CA LYS A 10 -19.00 3.20 -4.72
C LYS A 10 -19.35 4.65 -5.06
N PHE A 11 -20.63 4.99 -5.15
CA PHE A 11 -21.06 6.36 -5.42
C PHE A 11 -20.64 7.34 -4.31
N LEU A 12 -20.64 6.89 -3.05
CA LEU A 12 -20.22 7.72 -1.92
C LEU A 12 -18.72 8.04 -1.98
N PHE A 13 -17.88 7.07 -2.33
CA PHE A 13 -16.44 7.28 -2.42
C PHE A 13 -16.00 8.01 -3.69
N ASP A 14 -16.94 8.24 -4.61
CA ASP A 14 -16.77 9.23 -5.67
C ASP A 14 -16.88 10.69 -5.16
N LEU A 15 -17.23 10.89 -3.89
CA LEU A 15 -17.24 12.19 -3.22
C LEU A 15 -15.94 12.41 -2.45
N PRO A 16 -15.15 13.46 -2.74
CA PRO A 16 -13.92 13.75 -2.02
C PRO A 16 -14.06 13.85 -0.49
N THR A 17 -15.21 14.32 -0.01
CA THR A 17 -15.52 14.41 1.42
C THR A 17 -15.54 13.04 2.10
N VAL A 18 -15.99 12.00 1.41
CA VAL A 18 -16.05 10.64 1.97
C VAL A 18 -14.64 10.04 2.08
N CYS A 19 -13.75 10.28 1.12
CA CYS A 19 -12.34 9.87 1.26
C CYS A 19 -11.65 10.65 2.40
N ALA A 20 -11.93 11.94 2.59
CA ALA A 20 -11.42 12.70 3.73
C ALA A 20 -11.88 12.10 5.08
N ASP A 21 -13.18 11.81 5.22
CA ASP A 21 -13.74 11.23 6.44
C ASP A 21 -13.18 9.82 6.70
N LEU A 22 -12.98 9.01 5.66
CA LEU A 22 -12.31 7.72 5.77
C LEU A 22 -10.90 7.88 6.34
N LEU A 23 -10.10 8.81 5.81
CA LEU A 23 -8.72 9.03 6.26
C LEU A 23 -8.64 9.49 7.72
N ARG A 24 -9.64 10.24 8.20
CA ARG A 24 -9.74 10.61 9.60
C ARG A 24 -9.88 9.39 10.52
N VAL A 25 -10.57 8.35 10.08
CA VAL A 25 -10.79 7.12 10.85
C VAL A 25 -9.66 6.11 10.64
N ALA A 26 -9.24 5.91 9.39
CA ALA A 26 -8.25 4.89 9.01
C ALA A 26 -6.81 5.28 9.35
N ALA A 27 -6.48 6.57 9.36
CA ALA A 27 -5.12 7.05 9.60
C ALA A 27 -5.10 8.29 10.52
N PRO A 28 -5.57 8.18 11.78
CA PRO A 28 -5.70 9.32 12.69
C PRO A 28 -4.35 10.01 12.99
N GLY A 29 -3.23 9.29 12.95
CA GLY A 29 -1.89 9.88 13.12
C GLY A 29 -1.38 10.64 11.89
N LEU A 30 -1.90 10.32 10.70
CA LEU A 30 -1.56 11.01 9.47
C LEU A 30 -2.47 12.23 9.23
N TRP A 31 -3.72 12.17 9.72
CA TRP A 31 -4.74 13.21 9.53
C TRP A 31 -4.26 14.66 9.76
N PRO A 32 -3.50 15.00 10.82
CA PRO A 32 -3.00 16.36 11.02
C PRO A 32 -2.00 16.85 9.96
N GLN A 33 -1.48 15.96 9.11
CA GLN A 33 -0.52 16.27 8.05
C GLN A 33 -1.19 16.41 6.68
N LEU A 34 -2.48 16.08 6.58
CA LEU A 34 -3.25 16.14 5.35
C LEU A 34 -3.98 17.49 5.24
N GLU A 35 -4.16 17.98 4.03
CA GLU A 35 -5.05 19.11 3.73
C GLU A 35 -6.47 18.59 3.42
N PRO A 36 -7.44 18.66 4.35
CA PRO A 36 -8.73 17.97 4.21
C PRO A 36 -9.58 18.43 3.03
N HIS A 37 -9.35 19.64 2.55
CA HIS A 37 -10.06 20.25 1.42
C HIS A 37 -9.37 20.02 0.07
N SER A 38 -8.23 19.34 0.06
CA SER A 38 -7.45 19.02 -1.15
C SER A 38 -7.67 17.58 -1.65
N VAL A 39 -8.73 16.93 -1.18
CA VAL A 39 -9.05 15.58 -1.64
C VAL A 39 -9.56 15.64 -3.08
N HIS A 40 -8.95 14.86 -3.95
CA HIS A 40 -9.29 14.76 -5.37
C HIS A 40 -9.32 13.29 -5.79
N ASN A 41 -10.36 12.89 -6.53
CA ASN A 41 -10.36 11.55 -7.10
C ASN A 41 -9.41 11.51 -8.29
N LEU A 42 -8.48 10.56 -8.27
CA LEU A 42 -7.62 10.26 -9.40
C LEU A 42 -8.38 9.33 -10.33
N ARG A 43 -8.87 9.86 -11.45
CA ARG A 43 -9.56 9.06 -12.45
C ARG A 43 -8.55 8.42 -13.40
N VAL A 44 -8.65 7.10 -13.52
CA VAL A 44 -7.95 6.33 -14.56
C VAL A 44 -8.76 6.40 -15.86
N GLY A 45 -8.45 7.39 -16.71
CA GLY A 45 -8.86 7.49 -18.12
C GLY A 45 -10.21 8.15 -18.44
N ASP A 46 -10.20 9.12 -19.36
CA ASP A 46 -11.37 9.60 -20.15
C ASP A 46 -11.43 8.89 -21.53
N SER A 47 -11.14 7.60 -21.59
CA SER A 47 -11.20 6.82 -22.83
C SER A 47 -11.97 5.55 -22.58
N VAL A 48 -12.99 5.30 -23.40
CA VAL A 48 -14.02 4.23 -23.46
C VAL A 48 -13.70 2.84 -22.83
N ALA A 49 -12.43 2.49 -22.58
CA ALA A 49 -12.04 1.42 -21.65
C ALA A 49 -12.26 1.75 -20.16
N ALA A 50 -12.43 3.02 -19.80
CA ALA A 50 -12.73 3.53 -18.46
C ALA A 50 -14.14 3.15 -17.98
N ASP A 51 -15.06 2.92 -18.91
CA ASP A 51 -16.37 2.32 -18.62
C ASP A 51 -16.24 0.87 -18.13
N LEU A 52 -15.10 0.21 -18.38
CA LEU A 52 -14.75 -1.08 -17.80
C LEU A 52 -14.02 -0.95 -16.45
N THR A 53 -13.38 0.18 -16.15
CA THR A 53 -12.88 0.48 -14.78
C THR A 53 -14.04 0.72 -13.80
N ARG A 54 -15.24 1.04 -14.30
CA ARG A 54 -16.49 0.94 -13.55
C ARG A 54 -16.85 -0.49 -13.10
N ARG A 55 -16.13 -1.54 -13.54
CA ARG A 55 -16.52 -2.95 -13.30
C ARG A 55 -16.01 -3.59 -12.01
N THR A 56 -15.16 -2.96 -11.22
CA THR A 56 -14.71 -3.52 -9.93
C THR A 56 -14.25 -2.34 -9.09
N GLY A 57 -15.06 -1.89 -8.15
CA GLY A 57 -14.83 -2.28 -6.76
C GLY A 57 -14.05 -1.23 -5.97
N ASP A 58 -13.36 -0.29 -6.65
CA ASP A 58 -12.19 0.34 -6.04
C ASP A 58 -12.20 1.87 -6.30
N ALA A 59 -11.98 2.69 -5.25
CA ALA A 59 -11.84 4.15 -5.36
C ALA A 59 -10.37 4.57 -5.25
N LEU A 60 -9.97 5.66 -5.90
CA LEU A 60 -8.61 6.17 -5.85
C LEU A 60 -8.63 7.68 -5.60
N CYS A 61 -8.17 8.11 -4.43
CA CYS A 61 -8.08 9.51 -4.10
C CYS A 61 -6.63 9.97 -3.89
N ARG A 62 -6.43 11.26 -4.10
CA ARG A 62 -5.24 12.02 -3.77
C ARG A 62 -5.61 13.04 -2.71
N VAL A 63 -4.72 13.27 -1.75
CA VAL A 63 -4.82 14.37 -0.79
C VAL A 63 -3.46 15.04 -0.65
N ASP A 64 -3.43 16.36 -0.67
CA ASP A 64 -2.19 17.10 -0.49
C ASP A 64 -1.75 17.08 0.99
N LEU A 65 -0.45 17.22 1.19
CA LEU A 65 0.19 17.32 2.51
C LEU A 65 0.40 18.79 2.88
N GLN A 66 0.11 19.16 4.14
CA GLN A 66 0.12 20.56 4.58
C GLN A 66 1.52 21.21 4.44
N ALA A 67 2.55 20.53 4.95
CA ALA A 67 3.89 21.09 5.10
C ALA A 67 4.92 20.57 4.08
N ALA A 68 4.59 19.53 3.32
CA ALA A 68 5.52 18.88 2.41
C ALA A 68 5.35 19.42 0.98
N LYS A 69 6.47 19.67 0.29
CA LYS A 69 6.53 20.10 -1.10
C LYS A 69 7.41 19.16 -1.92
N LEU A 70 7.06 18.98 -3.18
CA LEU A 70 7.93 18.36 -4.17
C LEU A 70 9.09 19.29 -4.54
N PRO A 71 10.18 18.79 -5.17
CA PRO A 71 11.32 19.60 -5.58
C PRO A 71 10.98 20.79 -6.49
N ASP A 72 9.86 20.72 -7.20
CA ASP A 72 9.35 21.78 -8.09
C ASP A 72 8.42 22.80 -7.38
N GLY A 73 8.25 22.68 -6.06
CA GLY A 73 7.45 23.60 -5.25
C GLY A 73 5.96 23.29 -5.18
N ARG A 74 5.46 22.28 -5.90
CA ARG A 74 4.07 21.81 -5.77
C ARG A 74 3.84 21.16 -4.40
N PRO A 75 2.61 21.15 -3.86
CA PRO A 75 2.28 20.34 -2.69
C PRO A 75 2.66 18.88 -2.93
N ALA A 76 3.37 18.28 -1.97
CA ALA A 76 3.47 16.84 -1.91
C ALA A 76 2.09 16.26 -1.57
N TYR A 77 1.85 15.01 -1.92
CA TYR A 77 0.53 14.40 -1.81
C TYR A 77 0.62 12.92 -1.45
N LEU A 78 -0.44 12.42 -0.86
CA LEU A 78 -0.69 11.01 -0.56
C LEU A 78 -1.68 10.45 -1.58
N VAL A 79 -1.40 9.26 -2.10
CA VAL A 79 -2.34 8.49 -2.92
C VAL A 79 -3.00 7.42 -2.03
N VAL A 80 -4.32 7.31 -2.13
CA VAL A 80 -5.15 6.46 -1.26
C VAL A 80 -6.05 5.60 -2.13
N PRO A 81 -5.59 4.40 -2.50
CA PRO A 81 -6.41 3.38 -3.11
C PRO A 81 -7.32 2.75 -2.04
N VAL A 82 -8.60 2.61 -2.35
CA VAL A 82 -9.64 2.11 -1.45
C VAL A 82 -10.35 0.93 -2.09
N GLU A 83 -10.34 -0.21 -1.41
CA GLU A 83 -11.01 -1.44 -1.85
C GLU A 83 -12.16 -1.79 -0.91
N PHE A 84 -13.31 -2.22 -1.45
CA PHE A 84 -14.41 -2.76 -0.64
C PHE A 84 -14.36 -4.28 -0.61
N GLN A 85 -14.41 -4.85 0.59
CA GLN A 85 -14.43 -6.31 0.78
C GLN A 85 -15.56 -6.72 1.72
N SER A 86 -16.28 -7.77 1.33
CA SER A 86 -17.28 -8.43 2.18
C SER A 86 -16.80 -9.78 2.70
N GLY A 87 -15.75 -10.34 2.08
CA GLY A 87 -15.09 -11.57 2.50
C GLY A 87 -13.80 -11.30 3.25
N ASP A 88 -13.46 -12.18 4.19
CA ASP A 88 -12.16 -12.19 4.87
C ASP A 88 -11.13 -12.88 3.95
N ASP A 89 -10.50 -12.09 3.07
CA ASP A 89 -9.53 -12.57 2.07
C ASP A 89 -8.12 -12.57 2.66
N GLN A 90 -7.58 -13.75 2.96
CA GLN A 90 -6.23 -13.91 3.50
C GLN A 90 -5.13 -13.43 2.55
N GLY A 91 -5.42 -13.34 1.24
CA GLY A 91 -4.52 -12.79 0.23
C GLY A 91 -4.66 -11.27 0.02
N MET A 92 -5.47 -10.57 0.84
CA MET A 92 -5.81 -9.18 0.57
C MET A 92 -4.59 -8.25 0.53
N ALA A 93 -3.59 -8.47 1.39
CA ALA A 93 -2.38 -7.64 1.40
C ALA A 93 -1.59 -7.75 0.08
N GLU A 94 -1.47 -8.96 -0.48
CA GLU A 94 -0.78 -9.19 -1.76
C GLU A 94 -1.57 -8.59 -2.92
N ARG A 95 -2.89 -8.85 -2.96
CA ARG A 95 -3.79 -8.28 -3.97
C ARG A 95 -3.75 -6.76 -3.97
N MET A 96 -3.70 -6.15 -2.79
CA MET A 96 -3.62 -4.71 -2.65
C MET A 96 -2.28 -4.16 -3.17
N GLY A 97 -1.17 -4.86 -2.96
CA GLY A 97 0.13 -4.50 -3.54
C GLY A 97 0.15 -4.53 -5.07
N GLU A 98 -0.47 -5.55 -5.67
CA GLU A 98 -0.64 -5.64 -7.13
C GLU A 98 -1.51 -4.49 -7.65
N TYR A 99 -2.64 -4.24 -6.97
CA TYR A 99 -3.55 -3.16 -7.32
C TYR A 99 -2.85 -1.80 -7.31
N VAL A 100 -2.16 -1.45 -6.23
CA VAL A 100 -1.37 -0.22 -6.11
C VAL A 100 -0.39 -0.08 -7.29
N SER A 101 0.33 -1.15 -7.59
CA SER A 101 1.34 -1.15 -8.67
C SER A 101 0.71 -0.85 -10.03
N ARG A 102 -0.39 -1.53 -10.36
CA ARG A 102 -1.13 -1.32 -11.62
C ARG A 102 -1.72 0.09 -11.72
N GLN A 103 -2.27 0.62 -10.62
CA GLN A 103 -2.87 1.95 -10.60
C GLN A 103 -1.82 3.05 -10.78
N LEU A 104 -0.70 2.98 -10.05
CA LEU A 104 0.38 3.97 -10.19
C LEU A 104 0.97 3.97 -11.61
N ASP A 105 1.22 2.79 -12.17
CA ASP A 105 1.72 2.64 -13.53
C ASP A 105 0.74 3.24 -14.57
N THR A 106 -0.56 3.05 -14.35
CA THR A 106 -1.60 3.65 -15.19
C THR A 106 -1.66 5.17 -15.06
N LEU A 107 -1.62 5.71 -13.84
CA LEU A 107 -1.59 7.16 -13.59
C LEU A 107 -0.36 7.82 -14.23
N ARG A 108 0.81 7.17 -14.17
CA ARG A 108 2.03 7.63 -14.85
C ARG A 108 1.85 7.67 -16.36
N ARG A 109 1.32 6.58 -16.96
CA ARG A 109 1.06 6.51 -18.40
C ARG A 109 0.06 7.56 -18.89
N GLN A 110 -0.86 7.98 -18.03
CA GLN A 110 -1.84 9.02 -18.32
C GLN A 110 -1.34 10.44 -18.05
N GLY A 111 -0.14 10.59 -17.47
CA GLY A 111 0.40 11.89 -17.06
C GLY A 111 -0.31 12.52 -15.87
N ALA A 112 -1.14 11.75 -15.14
CA ALA A 112 -1.83 12.22 -13.93
C ALA A 112 -0.85 12.42 -12.75
N ILE A 113 0.26 11.65 -12.76
CA ILE A 113 1.41 11.84 -11.87
C ILE A 113 2.71 11.80 -12.70
N PRO A 114 3.80 12.44 -12.27
CA PRO A 114 5.08 12.37 -12.99
C PRO A 114 5.62 10.94 -13.05
N ALA A 115 6.28 10.59 -14.17
CA ALA A 115 6.82 9.24 -14.38
C ALA A 115 7.86 8.83 -13.33
N ASP A 116 8.71 9.78 -12.93
CA ASP A 116 9.78 9.58 -11.95
C ASP A 116 9.32 9.79 -10.50
N ASP A 117 8.03 10.12 -10.30
CA ASP A 117 7.47 10.32 -8.97
C ASP A 117 7.05 8.97 -8.35
N THR A 118 7.32 8.84 -7.07
CA THR A 118 6.92 7.68 -6.25
C THR A 118 6.16 8.23 -5.06
N PRO A 119 4.87 8.56 -5.24
CA PRO A 119 4.09 9.16 -4.18
C PRO A 119 3.96 8.18 -3.01
N PRO A 120 3.93 8.66 -1.76
CA PRO A 120 3.52 7.82 -0.65
C PRO A 120 2.11 7.29 -0.93
N VAL A 121 1.90 6.01 -0.65
CA VAL A 121 0.62 5.34 -0.85
C VAL A 121 0.12 4.79 0.47
N LEU A 122 -1.16 5.02 0.78
CA LEU A 122 -1.86 4.39 1.88
C LEU A 122 -3.03 3.57 1.31
N PRO A 123 -2.84 2.26 1.09
CA PRO A 123 -3.93 1.39 0.69
C PRO A 123 -4.90 1.18 1.86
N VAL A 124 -6.20 1.27 1.59
CA VAL A 124 -7.25 1.09 2.59
C VAL A 124 -8.25 0.04 2.11
N VAL A 125 -8.57 -0.91 2.98
CA VAL A 125 -9.67 -1.85 2.76
C VAL A 125 -10.83 -1.45 3.65
N VAL A 126 -12.00 -1.21 3.05
CA VAL A 126 -13.26 -1.03 3.77
C VAL A 126 -13.95 -2.39 3.81
N TYR A 127 -14.02 -2.96 5.01
CA TYR A 127 -14.58 -4.28 5.22
C TYR A 127 -15.98 -4.21 5.83
N ASP A 128 -16.97 -4.84 5.18
CA ASP A 128 -18.36 -4.89 5.61
C ASP A 128 -18.88 -6.31 5.92
N GLY A 129 -17.97 -7.28 5.98
CA GLY A 129 -18.32 -8.67 6.21
C GLY A 129 -18.88 -8.95 7.60
N ALA A 130 -19.63 -10.04 7.71
CA ALA A 130 -20.29 -10.44 8.96
C ALA A 130 -19.31 -11.02 10.00
N ALA A 131 -18.21 -11.62 9.56
CA ALA A 131 -17.16 -12.13 10.44
C ALA A 131 -16.23 -10.99 10.87
N ARG A 132 -15.40 -11.22 11.89
CA ARG A 132 -14.31 -10.29 12.20
C ARG A 132 -13.20 -10.46 11.16
N TRP A 133 -12.66 -9.35 10.66
CA TRP A 133 -11.47 -9.36 9.80
C TRP A 133 -10.31 -10.09 10.49
N SER A 134 -9.69 -11.05 9.81
CA SER A 134 -8.56 -11.82 10.33
C SER A 134 -7.36 -11.86 9.39
N ALA A 135 -7.53 -11.44 8.13
CA ALA A 135 -6.43 -11.33 7.18
C ALA A 135 -5.37 -10.30 7.62
N PRO A 136 -4.11 -10.46 7.18
CA PRO A 136 -3.04 -9.52 7.52
C PRO A 136 -3.29 -8.11 6.98
N ASP A 137 -2.97 -7.09 7.79
CA ASP A 137 -3.09 -5.67 7.42
C ASP A 137 -1.97 -5.18 6.49
N GLY A 138 -1.00 -6.04 6.17
CA GLY A 138 0.13 -5.73 5.30
C GLY A 138 0.97 -6.96 4.98
N LEU A 139 1.94 -6.79 4.08
CA LEU A 139 2.92 -7.83 3.79
C LEU A 139 3.91 -7.93 4.94
N GLU A 140 4.24 -9.15 5.36
CA GLU A 140 5.28 -9.35 6.36
C GLU A 140 6.63 -8.87 5.83
N PRO A 141 7.48 -8.28 6.69
CA PRO A 141 8.85 -7.93 6.31
C PRO A 141 9.60 -9.17 5.85
N LEU A 142 10.43 -9.01 4.82
CA LEU A 142 11.25 -10.12 4.30
C LEU A 142 12.13 -10.77 5.38
N GLU A 143 12.51 -10.01 6.41
CA GLU A 143 13.29 -10.48 7.57
C GLU A 143 12.57 -11.58 8.37
N ALA A 144 11.23 -11.61 8.37
CA ALA A 144 10.44 -12.65 9.03
C ALA A 144 10.63 -14.04 8.40
N HIS A 145 11.08 -14.08 7.13
CA HIS A 145 11.34 -15.31 6.38
C HIS A 145 12.82 -15.52 6.09
N ALA A 146 13.72 -14.89 6.87
CA ALA A 146 15.15 -15.10 6.70
C ALA A 146 15.48 -16.61 6.71
N PRO A 147 16.26 -17.11 5.73
CA PRO A 147 16.63 -18.51 5.73
C PRO A 147 17.36 -18.83 7.04
N PRO A 148 17.18 -20.05 7.60
CA PRO A 148 17.91 -20.44 8.79
C PRO A 148 19.40 -20.20 8.53
N LYS A 149 20.05 -19.46 9.44
CA LYS A 149 21.49 -19.21 9.34
C LYS A 149 22.18 -20.55 9.12
N GLU A 150 22.84 -20.71 7.98
CA GLU A 150 23.66 -21.90 7.70
C GLU A 150 24.55 -22.12 8.93
N ALA A 151 24.37 -23.25 9.60
CA ALA A 151 25.19 -23.60 10.74
C ALA A 151 26.64 -23.58 10.24
N GLU A 152 27.43 -22.62 10.72
CA GLU A 152 28.86 -22.56 10.43
C GLU A 152 29.45 -23.91 10.79
N THR A 153 29.71 -24.74 9.77
CA THR A 153 30.43 -25.98 9.95
C THR A 153 31.80 -25.57 10.48
N PRO A 154 32.20 -25.98 11.70
CA PRO A 154 33.47 -25.53 12.26
C PRO A 154 34.59 -25.95 11.31
N LYS A 155 35.24 -24.96 10.69
CA LYS A 155 36.42 -25.16 9.88
C LYS A 155 37.48 -25.84 10.75
N HIS A 156 37.99 -26.97 10.24
CA HIS A 156 38.95 -27.91 10.85
C HIS A 156 39.75 -27.43 12.07
N PRO A 157 39.91 -28.28 13.12
CA PRO A 157 40.80 -27.96 14.23
C PRO A 157 42.23 -27.80 13.73
N THR A 158 42.84 -26.65 14.03
CA THR A 158 44.26 -26.39 13.81
C THR A 158 45.09 -27.42 14.59
N PRO A 159 46.03 -28.15 13.98
CA PRO A 159 46.87 -29.08 14.72
C PRO A 159 47.82 -28.31 15.64
N ALA A 160 47.79 -28.65 16.93
CA ALA A 160 48.61 -28.05 17.97
C ALA A 160 50.11 -28.17 17.63
N ARG A 161 50.81 -27.03 17.59
CA ARG A 161 52.25 -26.91 17.37
C ARG A 161 52.97 -27.63 18.53
N ARG A 162 53.55 -28.81 18.28
CA ARG A 162 54.42 -29.49 19.26
C ARG A 162 55.60 -28.58 19.60
N ARG A 163 55.68 -28.13 20.86
CA ARG A 163 56.90 -27.50 21.39
C ARG A 163 58.00 -28.57 21.42
N ARG A 164 59.03 -28.37 20.61
CA ARG A 164 60.28 -29.12 20.66
C ARG A 164 60.97 -28.74 21.97
N SER A 165 61.04 -29.67 22.92
CA SER A 165 61.86 -29.53 24.10
C SER A 165 63.33 -29.63 23.67
N GLU A 166 64.07 -28.54 23.82
CA GLU A 166 65.52 -28.59 23.89
C GLU A 166 65.91 -29.32 25.18
N ARG A 167 66.66 -30.42 25.04
CA ARG A 167 67.52 -30.98 26.08
C ARG A 167 68.71 -31.66 25.41
N GLY A 168 69.91 -31.29 25.85
CA GLY A 168 71.15 -32.07 25.73
C GLY A 168 71.97 -31.73 24.52
#